data_AF-A0A967W2W3-F1
#
_entry.id   AF-A0A967W2W3-F1
#
_cell.length_a   1.000
_cell.length_b   1.000
_cell.length_c   1.000
_cell.angle_alpha   90.00
_cell.angle_beta   90.00
_cell.angle_gamma   90.00
#
_symmetry.space_group_name_H-M   'P 1'
#
loop_
_entity.id
_entity.type
_entity.pdbx_description
1 polymer ?
#
loop_
_entity_poly.entity_id
_entity_poly.type
_entity_poly.pdbx_seq_one_letter_code
_entity_poly.pdbx_strand_id
1 'polypeptide(L)'
;MWAKYRKDGDNTWIAVKNIHKKATRAARYLFMGSLAKANPIACHFYLFRGTKKHRVRKNLRGRKIQSSVSLKHEKREREPWVVVSSLPVESYTPKQIISLYKKRMQIEEAFRDLKNTRNGFSLRHCRSFDAQRLNIALLIAAIAMLLLWIVGIMAKQQNQHVNFQANTVRRHAVLSIFTIGWQYLKRNGQKISQT
;
A
#
# COMPACT_ATOMS: atom_id res chain seq x y z
N MET A 1 12.36 6.43 -14.80
CA MET A 1 11.21 5.76 -15.42
C MET A 1 10.62 6.70 -16.45
N TRP A 2 10.72 6.33 -17.72
CA TRP A 2 10.45 7.18 -18.89
C TRP A 2 9.05 6.88 -19.45
N ALA A 3 8.04 6.83 -18.59
CA ALA A 3 6.68 6.63 -19.07
C ALA A 3 6.29 7.84 -19.93
N LYS A 4 5.87 7.57 -21.15
CA LYS A 4 5.31 8.56 -22.08
C LYS A 4 3.82 8.27 -22.26
N TYR A 5 3.06 9.34 -22.45
CA TYR A 5 1.65 9.27 -22.79
C TYR A 5 1.41 10.04 -24.08
N ARG A 6 0.30 9.72 -24.73
CA ARG A 6 -0.24 10.44 -25.89
C ARG A 6 -1.70 10.72 -25.56
N LYS A 7 -2.18 11.95 -25.72
CA LYS A 7 -3.62 12.21 -25.53
C LYS A 7 -4.38 11.69 -26.73
N ASP A 8 -5.67 11.43 -26.53
CA ASP A 8 -6.54 11.13 -27.66
C ASP A 8 -6.60 12.33 -28.61
N GLY A 9 -6.42 12.10 -29.92
CA GLY A 9 -6.28 13.14 -30.94
C GLY A 9 -4.89 13.76 -31.11
N ASP A 10 -3.93 13.53 -30.21
CA ASP A 10 -2.56 14.02 -30.34
C ASP A 10 -1.67 12.98 -31.06
N ASN A 11 -0.73 13.44 -31.91
CA ASN A 11 0.24 12.55 -32.58
C ASN A 11 1.57 12.39 -31.81
N THR A 12 1.80 13.15 -30.74
CA THR A 12 3.11 13.20 -30.07
C THR A 12 3.13 12.51 -28.72
N TRP A 13 4.23 11.80 -28.44
CA TRP A 13 4.47 11.13 -27.17
C TRP A 13 5.20 12.04 -26.18
N ILE A 14 4.52 12.40 -25.09
CA ILE A 14 5.00 13.34 -24.09
C ILE A 14 5.39 12.59 -22.81
N ALA A 15 6.45 13.03 -22.13
CA ALA A 15 6.85 12.45 -20.85
C ALA A 15 5.81 12.76 -19.75
N VAL A 16 5.43 11.75 -18.97
CA VAL A 16 4.46 11.88 -17.86
C VAL A 16 4.88 12.94 -16.83
N LYS A 17 6.19 13.10 -16.63
CA LYS A 17 6.76 14.13 -15.73
C LYS A 17 6.28 15.54 -16.05
N ASN A 18 5.95 15.85 -17.30
CA ASN A 18 5.50 17.19 -17.70
C ASN A 18 4.16 17.56 -17.04
N ILE A 19 3.34 16.57 -16.70
CA ILE A 19 2.04 16.79 -16.06
C ILE A 19 2.20 17.08 -14.55
N HIS A 20 3.34 16.71 -13.94
CA HIS A 20 3.53 16.86 -12.49
C HIS A 20 3.37 18.31 -12.02
N LYS A 21 3.72 19.30 -12.86
CA LYS A 21 3.57 20.72 -12.54
C LYS A 21 2.12 21.15 -12.31
N LYS A 22 1.16 20.45 -12.92
CA LYS A 22 -0.29 20.74 -12.81
C LYS A 22 -0.93 20.10 -11.57
N ALA A 23 -0.16 19.40 -10.75
CA ALA A 23 -0.70 18.58 -9.67
C ALA A 23 -1.15 19.41 -8.47
N THR A 24 -2.40 19.21 -8.06
CA THR A 24 -3.01 19.88 -6.90
C THR A 24 -3.41 18.87 -5.83
N ARG A 25 -3.83 19.37 -4.66
CA ARG A 25 -4.29 18.53 -3.55
C ARG A 25 -5.64 17.84 -3.83
N ALA A 26 -6.41 18.34 -4.79
CA ALA A 26 -7.63 17.70 -5.26
C ALA A 26 -7.28 16.64 -6.30
N ALA A 27 -7.94 15.47 -6.22
CA ALA A 27 -7.87 14.47 -7.27
C ALA A 27 -8.62 15.00 -8.51
N ARG A 28 -7.97 14.99 -9.67
CA ARG A 28 -8.54 15.52 -10.91
C ARG A 28 -8.42 14.51 -12.03
N TYR A 29 -9.48 14.37 -12.81
CA TYR A 29 -9.40 13.79 -14.15
C TYR A 29 -8.69 14.78 -15.09
N LEU A 30 -7.90 14.27 -16.03
CA LEU A 30 -7.19 15.09 -17.00
C LEU A 30 -7.73 14.90 -18.42
N PHE A 31 -7.67 13.68 -18.93
CA PHE A 31 -8.05 13.31 -20.30
C PHE A 31 -8.00 11.78 -20.46
N MET A 32 -8.55 11.31 -21.57
CA MET A 32 -8.34 9.98 -22.10
C MET A 32 -7.15 9.99 -23.06
N GLY A 33 -6.35 8.93 -23.07
CA GLY A 33 -5.20 8.82 -23.95
C GLY A 33 -4.57 7.45 -23.91
N SER A 34 -3.43 7.32 -24.57
CA SER A 34 -2.64 6.09 -24.61
C SER A 34 -1.41 6.19 -23.70
N LEU A 35 -1.13 5.14 -22.93
CA LEU A 35 0.10 4.98 -22.16
C LEU A 35 1.02 3.97 -22.86
N ALA A 36 2.33 4.19 -22.77
CA ALA A 36 3.41 3.35 -23.32
C ALA A 36 3.53 3.38 -24.86
N LYS A 37 4.73 3.73 -25.36
CA LYS A 37 4.98 3.94 -26.80
C LYS A 37 4.97 2.63 -27.60
N ALA A 38 5.55 1.56 -27.05
CA ALA A 38 5.71 0.29 -27.76
C ALA A 38 4.40 -0.50 -27.84
N ASN A 39 3.68 -0.60 -26.71
CA ASN A 39 2.38 -1.25 -26.60
C ASN A 39 1.37 -0.25 -26.02
N PRO A 40 0.73 0.58 -26.86
CA PRO A 40 -0.18 1.62 -26.41
C PRO A 40 -1.43 1.06 -25.74
N ILE A 41 -1.71 1.50 -24.53
CA ILE A 41 -2.91 1.12 -23.77
C ILE A 41 -3.80 2.34 -23.61
N ALA A 42 -5.03 2.27 -24.13
CA ALA A 42 -6.04 3.31 -23.95
C ALA A 42 -6.53 3.36 -22.51
N CYS A 43 -6.54 4.55 -21.91
CA CYS A 43 -6.79 4.70 -20.49
C CYS A 43 -7.10 6.15 -20.09
N HIS A 44 -7.72 6.30 -18.92
CA HIS A 44 -8.05 7.58 -18.30
C HIS A 44 -6.92 8.03 -17.37
N PHE A 45 -6.50 9.29 -17.51
CA PHE A 45 -5.44 9.88 -16.70
C PHE A 45 -6.00 10.72 -15.56
N TYR A 46 -5.47 10.47 -14.36
CA TYR A 46 -5.82 11.17 -13.13
C TYR A 46 -4.57 11.73 -12.47
N LEU A 47 -4.70 12.90 -11.84
CA LEU A 47 -3.60 13.59 -11.18
C LEU A 47 -3.96 13.95 -9.74
N PHE A 48 -3.03 13.70 -8.82
CA PHE A 48 -3.20 14.00 -7.41
C PHE A 48 -1.86 14.27 -6.73
N ARG A 49 -1.81 15.28 -5.87
CA ARG A 49 -0.66 15.55 -5.00
C ARG A 49 -1.04 15.39 -3.54
N GLY A 50 -0.43 14.39 -2.89
CA GLY A 50 -0.62 14.14 -1.47
C GLY A 50 -0.04 15.24 -0.57
N THR A 51 -0.57 15.32 0.64
CA THR A 51 0.03 16.16 1.68
C THR A 51 1.35 15.56 2.16
N LYS A 52 2.28 16.43 2.54
CA LYS A 52 3.54 16.00 3.13
C LYS A 52 3.23 15.33 4.47
N LYS A 53 3.62 14.06 4.63
CA LYS A 53 3.42 13.30 5.88
C LYS A 53 4.53 13.52 6.92
N HIS A 54 5.55 14.32 6.59
CA HIS A 54 6.73 14.60 7.43
C HIS A 54 7.44 13.35 7.99
N ARG A 55 7.22 12.18 7.39
CA ARG A 55 7.92 10.95 7.72
C ARG A 55 9.32 11.02 7.15
N VAL A 56 10.32 11.02 8.03
CA VAL A 56 11.73 11.06 7.68
C VAL A 56 12.45 9.97 8.46
N ARG A 57 13.28 9.19 7.77
CA ARG A 57 14.10 8.18 8.42
C ARG A 57 15.22 8.88 9.22
N LYS A 58 15.24 8.66 10.52
CA LYS A 58 16.26 9.17 11.44
C LYS A 58 17.29 8.09 11.76
N ASN A 59 18.52 8.49 12.08
CA ASN A 59 19.54 7.60 12.62
C ASN A 59 19.34 7.44 14.14
N LEU A 60 20.21 6.63 14.78
CA LEU A 60 20.20 6.42 16.23
C LEU A 60 20.38 7.71 17.03
N ARG A 61 21.02 8.74 16.46
CA ARG A 61 21.22 10.07 17.06
C ARG A 61 20.06 11.04 16.78
N GLY A 62 18.94 10.56 16.24
CA GLY A 62 17.76 11.38 15.93
C GLY A 62 17.89 12.30 14.72
N ARG A 63 19.04 12.30 14.01
CA ARG A 63 19.28 13.13 12.83
C ARG A 63 18.77 12.45 11.57
N LYS A 64 18.40 13.25 10.56
CA LYS A 64 17.97 12.73 9.26
C LYS A 64 19.10 11.94 8.58
N ILE A 65 18.80 10.74 8.10
CA ILE A 65 19.74 9.94 7.31
C ILE A 65 19.95 10.56 5.92
N GLN A 66 21.23 10.70 5.53
CA GLN A 66 21.67 11.30 4.26
C GLN A 66 22.10 10.28 3.20
N SER A 67 21.84 8.99 3.40
CA SER A 67 22.17 7.98 2.39
C SER A 67 21.40 8.21 1.09
N SER A 68 22.04 7.94 -0.04
CA SER A 68 21.48 8.10 -1.39
C SER A 68 20.11 7.41 -1.53
N VAL A 69 19.99 6.19 -1.00
CA VAL A 69 18.76 5.41 -0.95
C VAL A 69 17.65 6.16 -0.20
N SER A 70 17.95 6.67 1.00
CA SER A 70 16.98 7.42 1.82
C SER A 70 16.49 8.68 1.11
N LEU A 71 17.42 9.45 0.53
CA LEU A 71 17.10 10.68 -0.21
C LEU A 71 16.26 10.40 -1.46
N LYS A 72 16.56 9.31 -2.20
CA LYS A 72 15.80 8.89 -3.37
C LYS A 72 14.37 8.51 -3.01
N HIS A 73 14.17 7.75 -1.93
CA HIS A 73 12.83 7.41 -1.44
C HIS A 73 12.05 8.66 -1.00
N GLU A 74 12.69 9.56 -0.24
CA GLU A 74 12.04 10.80 0.18
C GLU A 74 11.61 11.67 -1.01
N LYS A 75 12.46 11.78 -2.04
CA LYS A 75 12.10 12.51 -3.26
C LYS A 75 10.90 11.87 -3.95
N ARG A 76 10.91 10.55 -4.15
CA ARG A 76 9.82 9.79 -4.78
C ARG A 76 8.50 9.95 -4.03
N GLU A 77 8.51 9.89 -2.70
CA GLU A 77 7.29 10.04 -1.88
C GLU A 77 6.69 11.46 -1.93
N ARG A 78 7.47 12.46 -2.37
CA ARG A 78 7.00 13.84 -2.58
C ARG A 78 6.45 14.07 -3.98
N GLU A 79 6.69 13.16 -4.92
CA GLU A 79 6.21 13.30 -6.30
C GLU A 79 4.68 13.16 -6.36
N PRO A 80 4.00 13.97 -7.18
CA PRO A 80 2.57 13.80 -7.41
C PRO A 80 2.31 12.46 -8.10
N TRP A 81 1.13 11.91 -7.85
CA TRP A 81 0.69 10.69 -8.48
C TRP A 81 -0.02 11.00 -9.79
N VAL A 82 0.50 10.44 -10.86
CA VAL A 82 -0.23 10.25 -12.12
C VAL A 82 -0.75 8.83 -12.09
N VAL A 83 -2.07 8.69 -11.92
CA VAL A 83 -2.75 7.40 -11.89
C VAL A 83 -3.46 7.22 -13.22
N VAL A 84 -3.37 6.01 -13.75
CA VAL A 84 -3.98 5.63 -15.01
C VAL A 84 -4.94 4.48 -14.74
N SER A 85 -6.14 4.55 -15.31
CA SER A 85 -7.17 3.53 -15.09
C SER A 85 -7.99 3.27 -16.34
N SER A 86 -8.41 2.02 -16.52
CA SER A 86 -9.42 1.61 -17.51
C SER A 86 -10.84 1.67 -16.95
N LEU A 87 -11.03 2.10 -15.70
CA LEU A 87 -12.35 2.22 -15.09
C LEU A 87 -13.17 3.35 -15.75
N PRO A 88 -14.47 3.14 -15.97
CA PRO A 88 -15.33 4.12 -16.63
C PRO A 88 -15.42 5.40 -15.79
N VAL A 89 -15.24 6.55 -16.44
CA VAL A 89 -15.24 7.87 -15.80
C VAL A 89 -16.63 8.21 -15.22
N GLU A 90 -17.69 7.66 -15.82
CA GLU A 90 -19.08 7.89 -15.40
C GLU A 90 -19.39 7.23 -14.04
N SER A 91 -18.82 6.05 -13.77
CA SER A 91 -19.10 5.31 -12.53
C SER A 91 -18.16 5.68 -11.38
N TYR A 92 -17.01 6.28 -11.67
CA TYR A 92 -15.97 6.54 -10.67
C TYR A 92 -15.48 7.98 -10.69
N THR A 93 -15.67 8.67 -9.56
CA THR A 93 -15.08 9.98 -9.35
C THR A 93 -13.55 9.90 -9.24
N PRO A 94 -12.80 10.95 -9.63
CA PRO A 94 -11.35 11.00 -9.44
C PRO A 94 -10.90 10.72 -8.00
N LYS A 95 -11.70 11.16 -7.01
CA LYS A 95 -11.44 10.90 -5.59
C LYS A 95 -11.52 9.41 -5.26
N GLN A 96 -12.49 8.68 -5.80
CA GLN A 96 -12.62 7.23 -5.63
C GLN A 96 -11.46 6.50 -6.30
N ILE A 97 -11.08 6.86 -7.53
CA ILE A 97 -9.93 6.26 -8.23
C ILE A 97 -8.64 6.41 -7.41
N ILE A 98 -8.35 7.62 -6.92
CA ILE A 98 -7.19 7.85 -6.06
C ILE A 98 -7.31 7.09 -4.73
N SER A 99 -8.51 6.96 -4.17
CA SER A 99 -8.75 6.17 -2.96
C SER A 99 -8.47 4.67 -3.17
N LEU A 100 -8.91 4.11 -4.30
CA LEU A 100 -8.59 2.74 -4.70
C LEU A 100 -7.08 2.58 -4.88
N TYR A 101 -6.42 3.49 -5.59
CA TYR A 101 -4.97 3.43 -5.79
C TYR A 101 -4.20 3.52 -4.46
N LYS A 102 -4.69 4.28 -3.46
CA LYS A 102 -4.08 4.33 -2.12
C LYS A 102 -4.03 2.95 -1.45
N LYS A 103 -4.97 2.06 -1.74
CA LYS A 103 -5.00 0.70 -1.17
C LYS A 103 -3.81 -0.15 -1.62
N ARG A 104 -3.06 0.23 -2.67
CA ARG A 104 -1.84 -0.49 -3.11
C ARG A 104 -0.82 -0.70 -1.99
N MET A 105 -0.78 0.21 -1.00
CA MET A 105 0.14 0.09 0.14
C MET A 105 -0.15 -1.13 1.02
N GLN A 106 -1.40 -1.63 1.02
CA GLN A 106 -1.77 -2.83 1.76
C GLN A 106 -0.99 -4.05 1.27
N ILE A 107 -0.64 -4.09 -0.03
CA ILE A 107 0.18 -5.17 -0.60
C ILE A 107 1.62 -5.11 -0.01
N GLU A 108 2.21 -3.92 0.05
CA GLU A 108 3.55 -3.74 0.63
C GLU A 108 3.57 -4.08 2.13
N GLU A 109 2.49 -3.75 2.85
CA GLU A 109 2.30 -4.13 4.25
C GLU A 109 2.15 -5.64 4.41
N ALA A 110 1.34 -6.32 3.58
CA ALA A 110 1.20 -7.77 3.60
C ALA A 110 2.54 -8.49 3.35
N PHE A 111 3.32 -8.05 2.36
CA PHE A 111 4.66 -8.60 2.12
C PHE A 111 5.62 -8.35 3.28
N ARG A 112 5.48 -7.21 3.99
CA ARG A 112 6.28 -6.92 5.18
C ARG A 112 5.90 -7.89 6.30
N ASP A 113 4.62 -8.08 6.58
CA ASP A 113 4.13 -8.95 7.64
C ASP A 113 4.48 -10.42 7.36
N LEU A 114 4.43 -10.85 6.10
CA LEU A 114 4.90 -12.18 5.69
C LEU A 114 6.39 -12.41 6.00
N LYS A 115 7.24 -11.40 5.73
CA LYS A 115 8.70 -11.50 5.88
C LYS A 115 9.20 -11.17 7.30
N ASN A 116 8.37 -10.54 8.12
CA ASN A 116 8.75 -10.08 9.45
C ASN A 116 8.89 -11.27 10.41
N THR A 117 9.97 -11.27 11.18
CA THR A 117 10.32 -12.37 12.07
C THR A 117 9.63 -12.29 13.42
N ARG A 118 9.33 -11.07 13.90
CA ARG A 118 8.80 -10.87 15.26
C ARG A 118 7.28 -10.84 15.32
N ASN A 119 6.66 -10.12 14.39
CA ASN A 119 5.23 -9.84 14.38
C ASN A 119 4.55 -10.34 13.08
N GLY A 120 5.10 -11.38 12.48
CA GLY A 120 4.76 -11.85 11.15
C GLY A 120 5.00 -13.34 10.99
N PHE A 121 4.94 -13.83 9.76
CA PHE A 121 5.08 -15.26 9.47
C PHE A 121 6.50 -15.75 9.29
N SER A 122 7.51 -14.91 9.56
CA SER A 122 8.90 -15.35 9.65
C SER A 122 9.39 -16.05 8.38
N LEU A 123 8.87 -15.72 7.19
CA LEU A 123 9.22 -16.43 5.96
C LEU A 123 10.74 -16.43 5.67
N ARG A 124 11.47 -15.42 6.19
CA ARG A 124 12.94 -15.38 6.11
C ARG A 124 13.63 -16.53 6.84
N HIS A 125 12.98 -17.15 7.82
CA HIS A 125 13.48 -18.31 8.57
C HIS A 125 13.21 -19.65 7.90
N CYS A 126 12.33 -19.72 6.89
CA CYS A 126 12.07 -20.97 6.18
C CYS A 126 13.33 -21.51 5.46
N ARG A 127 14.31 -20.65 5.11
CA ARG A 127 15.64 -20.96 4.51
C ARG A 127 15.63 -22.00 3.38
N SER A 128 14.48 -22.25 2.74
CA SER A 128 14.34 -23.19 1.63
C SER A 128 14.73 -22.50 0.33
N PHE A 129 15.55 -23.18 -0.46
CA PHE A 129 15.95 -22.74 -1.80
C PHE A 129 15.17 -23.45 -2.92
N ASP A 130 14.42 -24.49 -2.57
CA ASP A 130 13.54 -25.18 -3.51
C ASP A 130 12.23 -24.39 -3.74
N ALA A 131 11.91 -24.19 -5.02
CA ALA A 131 10.75 -23.41 -5.45
C ALA A 131 9.42 -24.07 -5.09
N GLN A 132 9.33 -25.41 -5.14
CA GLN A 132 8.10 -26.12 -4.81
C GLN A 132 7.78 -25.99 -3.32
N ARG A 133 8.77 -26.19 -2.45
CA ARG A 133 8.62 -25.99 -1.00
C ARG A 133 8.26 -24.55 -0.65
N LEU A 134 8.84 -23.56 -1.33
CA LEU A 134 8.51 -22.16 -1.10
C LEU A 134 7.07 -21.84 -1.54
N ASN A 135 6.60 -22.40 -2.66
CA ASN A 135 5.21 -22.25 -3.11
C ASN A 135 4.22 -22.80 -2.08
N ILE A 136 4.48 -23.98 -1.52
CA ILE A 136 3.63 -24.58 -0.48
C ILE A 136 3.63 -23.68 0.78
N ALA A 137 4.81 -23.21 1.23
CA ALA A 137 4.90 -22.32 2.38
C ALA A 137 4.15 -20.99 2.16
N LEU A 138 4.24 -20.42 0.95
CA LEU A 138 3.50 -19.21 0.58
C LEU A 138 2.00 -19.44 0.54
N LEU A 139 1.53 -20.61 0.08
CA LEU A 139 0.12 -20.98 0.08
C LEU A 139 -0.41 -21.10 1.51
N ILE A 140 0.30 -21.82 2.39
CA ILE A 140 -0.05 -21.94 3.81
C ILE A 140 -0.12 -20.55 4.45
N ALA A 141 0.88 -19.70 4.19
CA ALA A 141 0.90 -18.34 4.68
C ALA A 141 -0.27 -17.51 4.13
N ALA A 142 -0.66 -17.67 2.86
CA ALA A 142 -1.80 -16.96 2.29
C ALA A 142 -3.12 -17.34 3.00
N ILE A 143 -3.33 -18.64 3.23
CA ILE A 143 -4.50 -19.15 3.97
C ILE A 143 -4.50 -18.62 5.40
N ALA A 144 -3.36 -18.69 6.10
CA ALA A 144 -3.24 -18.17 7.45
C ALA A 144 -3.48 -16.65 7.53
N MET A 145 -2.97 -15.87 6.56
CA MET A 145 -3.26 -14.43 6.46
C MET A 145 -4.75 -14.18 6.29
N LEU A 146 -5.43 -14.95 5.44
CA LEU A 146 -6.87 -14.83 5.20
C LEU A 146 -7.67 -15.09 6.48
N LEU A 147 -7.36 -16.17 7.20
CA LEU A 147 -8.02 -16.49 8.47
C LEU A 147 -7.82 -15.39 9.52
N LEU A 148 -6.59 -14.90 9.68
CA LEU A 148 -6.31 -13.77 10.57
C LEU A 148 -7.05 -12.51 10.17
N TRP A 149 -7.25 -12.30 8.87
CA TRP A 149 -8.00 -11.15 8.38
C TRP A 149 -9.48 -11.23 8.75
N ILE A 150 -10.10 -12.41 8.60
CA ILE A 150 -11.49 -12.67 9.01
C ILE A 150 -11.63 -12.44 10.53
N VAL A 151 -10.77 -13.05 11.34
CA VAL A 151 -10.78 -12.87 12.80
C VAL A 151 -10.56 -11.41 13.18
N GLY A 152 -9.65 -10.71 12.50
CA GLY A 152 -9.38 -9.29 12.73
C GLY A 152 -10.58 -8.40 12.41
N ILE A 153 -11.36 -8.72 11.36
CA ILE A 153 -12.62 -8.02 11.05
C ILE A 153 -13.64 -8.25 12.16
N MET A 154 -13.82 -9.50 12.61
CA MET A 154 -14.75 -9.83 13.70
C MET A 154 -14.38 -9.10 14.99
N ALA A 155 -13.11 -9.14 15.40
CA ALA A 155 -12.62 -8.43 16.58
C ALA A 155 -12.80 -6.91 16.47
N LYS A 156 -12.72 -6.37 15.25
CA LYS A 156 -12.97 -4.95 15.00
C LYS A 156 -14.45 -4.60 15.14
N GLN A 157 -15.35 -5.42 14.59
CA GLN A 157 -16.80 -5.25 14.73
C GLN A 157 -17.25 -5.31 16.19
N GLN A 158 -16.62 -6.16 16.99
CA GLN A 158 -16.85 -6.26 18.44
C GLN A 158 -16.12 -5.18 19.26
N ASN A 159 -15.51 -4.17 18.63
CA ASN A 159 -14.73 -3.10 19.26
C ASN A 159 -13.56 -3.55 20.17
N GLN A 160 -13.15 -4.82 20.13
CA GLN A 160 -12.06 -5.33 20.97
C GLN A 160 -10.68 -4.79 20.56
N HIS A 161 -10.56 -4.33 19.32
CA HIS A 161 -9.33 -3.73 18.80
C HIS A 161 -8.82 -2.51 19.60
N VAL A 162 -9.72 -1.81 20.32
CA VAL A 162 -9.37 -0.69 21.20
C VAL A 162 -8.47 -1.15 22.35
N ASN A 163 -8.64 -2.38 22.84
CA ASN A 163 -7.85 -2.95 23.93
C ASN A 163 -6.45 -3.43 23.48
N PHE A 164 -6.18 -3.40 22.17
CA PHE A 164 -4.88 -3.76 21.59
C PHE A 164 -4.01 -2.54 21.31
N GLN A 165 -4.58 -1.33 21.34
CA GLN A 165 -3.84 -0.09 21.13
C GLN A 165 -3.56 0.62 22.46
N ALA A 166 -2.32 1.09 22.64
CA ALA A 166 -1.95 1.94 23.77
C ALA A 166 -2.29 3.43 23.53
N ASN A 167 -2.47 3.82 22.26
CA ASN A 167 -2.76 5.20 21.90
C ASN A 167 -4.26 5.53 22.03
N THR A 168 -4.57 6.76 22.42
CA THR A 168 -5.95 7.30 22.51
C THR A 168 -6.57 7.68 21.17
N VAL A 169 -5.89 7.41 20.05
CA VAL A 169 -6.34 7.79 18.71
C VAL A 169 -7.56 6.95 18.31
N ARG A 170 -8.71 7.59 18.11
CA ARG A 170 -9.96 6.94 17.64
C ARG A 170 -10.35 7.26 16.20
N ARG A 171 -9.76 8.31 15.62
CA ARG A 171 -10.14 8.85 14.29
C ARG A 171 -9.70 7.99 13.10
N HIS A 172 -8.76 7.05 13.27
CA HIS A 172 -8.31 6.15 12.23
C HIS A 172 -7.78 4.84 12.83
N ALA A 173 -7.78 3.78 12.03
CA ALA A 173 -7.20 2.50 12.43
C ALA A 173 -5.68 2.64 12.62
N VAL A 174 -5.20 2.32 13.82
CA VAL A 174 -3.78 2.37 14.18
C VAL A 174 -3.06 1.06 13.83
N LEU A 175 -3.72 -0.08 14.08
CA LEU A 175 -3.21 -1.41 13.77
C LEU A 175 -3.82 -1.94 12.48
N SER A 176 -3.05 -2.75 11.75
CA SER A 176 -3.58 -3.49 10.59
C SER A 176 -4.57 -4.55 11.07
N ILE A 177 -5.50 -4.94 10.19
CA ILE A 177 -6.49 -6.00 10.49
C ILE A 177 -5.77 -7.31 10.84
N PHE A 178 -4.67 -7.62 10.14
CA PHE A 178 -3.81 -8.76 10.43
C PHE A 178 -3.28 -8.74 11.87
N THR A 179 -2.71 -7.62 12.33
CA THR A 179 -2.19 -7.50 13.70
C THR A 179 -3.30 -7.62 14.74
N ILE A 180 -4.50 -7.06 14.46
CA ILE A 180 -5.66 -7.21 15.34
C ILE A 180 -6.05 -8.68 15.47
N GLY A 181 -6.17 -9.40 14.36
CA GLY A 181 -6.49 -10.83 14.36
C GLY A 181 -5.47 -11.67 15.12
N TRP A 182 -4.18 -11.39 14.92
CA TRP A 182 -3.09 -12.06 15.62
C TRP A 182 -3.16 -11.85 17.14
N GLN A 183 -3.37 -10.60 17.58
CA GLN A 183 -3.48 -10.28 19.01
C GLN A 183 -4.73 -10.87 19.65
N TYR A 184 -5.84 -10.88 18.91
CA TYR A 184 -7.08 -11.52 19.36
C TYR A 184 -6.88 -13.02 19.61
N LEU A 185 -6.30 -13.74 18.65
CA LEU A 185 -6.01 -15.18 18.82
C LEU A 185 -5.04 -15.43 19.97
N LYS A 186 -3.98 -14.62 20.08
CA LYS A 186 -3.01 -14.76 21.17
C LYS A 186 -3.66 -14.64 22.56
N ARG A 187 -4.56 -13.67 22.75
CA ARG A 187 -5.23 -13.44 24.03
C ARG A 187 -6.31 -14.49 24.33
N ASN A 188 -7.07 -14.92 23.32
CA ASN A 188 -8.12 -15.91 23.53
C ASN A 188 -7.58 -17.34 23.63
N GLY A 189 -6.50 -17.67 22.92
CA GLY A 189 -5.79 -18.94 23.10
C GLY A 189 -5.19 -19.09 24.50
N GLN A 190 -4.67 -18.00 25.08
CA GLN A 190 -4.20 -18.00 26.47
C GLN A 190 -5.30 -18.27 27.50
N LYS A 191 -6.54 -17.84 27.24
CA LYS A 191 -7.67 -18.12 28.13
C LYS A 191 -8.06 -19.59 28.13
N ILE A 192 -7.93 -20.29 26.99
CA ILE A 192 -8.27 -21.71 26.85
C ILE A 192 -7.22 -22.60 27.55
N SER A 193 -5.95 -22.20 27.59
CA SER A 193 -4.91 -22.96 28.30
C SER A 193 -4.88 -22.73 29.82
N GLN A 194 -5.69 -21.80 30.34
CA GLN A 194 -5.78 -21.51 31.79
C GLN A 194 -7.02 -22.13 32.45
N THR A 195 -7.84 -22.86 31.67
CA THR A 195 -8.96 -23.68 32.13
C THR A 195 -8.61 -25.14 31.97
#